data_AF-A0AAN4WTR8-F1
#
_entry.id   AF-A0AAN4WTR8-F1
#
_cell.length_a   1.000
_cell.length_b   1.000
_cell.length_c   1.000
_cell.angle_alpha   90.00
_cell.angle_beta   90.00
_cell.angle_gamma   90.00
#
_symmetry.space_group_name_H-M   'P 1'
#
loop_
_entity.id
_entity.type
_entity.pdbx_description
1 polymer ?
#
loop_
_entity_poly.entity_id
_entity_poly.type
_entity_poly.pdbx_seq_one_letter_code
_entity_poly.pdbx_strand_id
1 'polypeptide(L)'
;MTATVRQNADSARQANQLAEHASTVAVQGGAVVTRVVETMQGIHAASRKIGDIIGVIDGIAFQTNILALNAAVEAARAGEQGRSFAVVAGEVRSLAGRSAEAAKEIKALIGASVERVAQGSALADQAGSTMTDVVTAIRRVTDIMGEISAASHEQSLGVSQVGEAVTEMDQATQQNAALVEEMAAAANSLRAQAEELVRAAGVFRLGAGDAVVQPGDTLQIR
;
A
#
# COMPACT_ATOMS: atom_id res chain seq x y z
N MET A 1 -19.46 -13.80 14.42
CA MET A 1 -18.04 -13.40 14.62
C MET A 1 -17.09 -14.33 13.89
N THR A 2 -17.22 -15.66 13.99
CA THR A 2 -16.36 -16.62 13.27
C THR A 2 -16.34 -16.43 11.74
N ALA A 3 -17.50 -16.12 11.13
CA ALA A 3 -17.58 -15.83 9.70
C ALA A 3 -16.79 -14.58 9.29
N THR A 4 -16.85 -13.52 10.09
CA THR A 4 -16.12 -12.25 9.85
C THR A 4 -14.61 -12.45 9.99
N VAL A 5 -14.17 -13.27 10.96
CA VAL A 5 -12.74 -13.59 11.15
C VAL A 5 -12.20 -14.40 9.97
N ARG A 6 -12.95 -15.41 9.49
CA ARG A 6 -12.57 -16.15 8.26
C ARG A 6 -12.51 -15.24 7.04
N GLN A 7 -13.50 -14.36 6.89
CA GLN A 7 -13.54 -13.40 5.79
C GLN A 7 -12.32 -12.48 5.81
N ASN A 8 -11.91 -11.97 6.99
CA ASN A 8 -10.68 -11.18 7.12
C ASN A 8 -9.43 -11.97 6.70
N ALA A 9 -9.31 -13.24 7.10
CA ALA A 9 -8.18 -14.09 6.72
C ALA A 9 -8.14 -14.37 5.21
N ASP A 10 -9.30 -14.54 4.56
CA ASP A 10 -9.42 -14.68 3.11
C ASP A 10 -9.07 -13.36 2.40
N SER A 11 -9.59 -12.23 2.87
CA SER A 11 -9.28 -10.90 2.33
C SER A 11 -7.80 -10.57 2.44
N ALA A 12 -7.15 -10.88 3.57
CA ALA A 12 -5.71 -10.70 3.74
C ALA A 12 -4.89 -11.54 2.75
N ARG A 13 -5.29 -12.80 2.51
CA ARG A 13 -4.67 -13.67 1.50
C ARG A 13 -4.81 -13.10 0.08
N GLN A 14 -6.01 -12.63 -0.27
CA GLN A 14 -6.27 -12.04 -1.59
C GLN A 14 -5.49 -10.72 -1.78
N ALA A 15 -5.43 -9.88 -0.75
CA ALA A 15 -4.65 -8.65 -0.76
C ALA A 15 -3.15 -8.94 -0.93
N ASN A 16 -2.64 -10.01 -0.31
CA ASN A 16 -1.24 -10.42 -0.49
C ASN A 16 -0.93 -10.84 -1.93
N GLN A 17 -1.80 -11.63 -2.56
CA GLN A 17 -1.64 -12.00 -3.99
C GLN A 17 -1.66 -10.77 -4.90
N LEU A 18 -2.55 -9.81 -4.62
CA LEU A 18 -2.62 -8.56 -5.38
C LEU A 18 -1.34 -7.71 -5.19
N ALA A 19 -0.81 -7.66 -3.98
CA ALA A 19 0.45 -6.99 -3.67
C ALA A 19 1.63 -7.65 -4.40
N GLU A 20 1.75 -8.97 -4.43
CA GLU A 20 2.79 -9.67 -5.21
C GLU A 20 2.72 -9.36 -6.71
N HIS A 21 1.50 -9.37 -7.27
CA HIS A 21 1.30 -9.00 -8.67
C HIS A 21 1.70 -7.54 -8.93
N ALA A 22 1.28 -6.60 -8.06
CA ALA A 22 1.65 -5.20 -8.17
C ALA A 22 3.17 -4.99 -8.04
N SER A 23 3.84 -5.72 -7.15
CA SER A 23 5.30 -5.70 -7.02
C SER A 23 5.98 -6.17 -8.31
N THR A 24 5.46 -7.23 -8.94
CA THR A 24 5.99 -7.74 -10.20
C THR A 24 5.88 -6.70 -11.31
N VAL A 25 4.72 -6.04 -11.42
CA VAL A 25 4.50 -4.95 -12.39
C VAL A 25 5.42 -3.76 -12.12
N ALA A 26 5.60 -3.37 -10.86
CA ALA A 26 6.50 -2.28 -10.49
C ALA A 26 7.97 -2.59 -10.83
N VAL A 27 8.44 -3.83 -10.61
CA VAL A 27 9.78 -4.28 -11.01
C VAL A 27 9.95 -4.24 -12.53
N GLN A 28 8.97 -4.71 -13.29
CA GLN A 28 8.98 -4.61 -14.75
C GLN A 28 8.98 -3.15 -15.22
N GLY A 29 8.20 -2.28 -14.55
CA GLY A 29 8.18 -0.84 -14.78
C GLY A 29 9.56 -0.21 -14.56
N GLY A 30 10.24 -0.56 -13.47
CA GLY A 30 11.62 -0.16 -13.21
C GLY A 30 12.57 -0.55 -14.34
N ALA A 31 12.49 -1.79 -14.83
CA ALA A 31 13.31 -2.26 -15.94
C ALA A 31 13.02 -1.53 -17.27
N VAL A 32 11.77 -1.12 -17.52
CA VAL A 32 11.43 -0.27 -18.68
C VAL A 32 12.09 1.10 -18.53
N VAL A 33 12.01 1.71 -17.35
CA VAL A 33 12.61 3.03 -17.09
C VAL A 33 14.13 2.98 -17.26
N THR A 34 14.81 1.93 -16.77
CA THR A 34 16.26 1.75 -17.00
C THR A 34 16.61 1.74 -18.49
N ARG A 35 15.83 1.03 -19.32
CA ARG A 35 16.05 1.03 -20.79
C ARG A 35 15.81 2.40 -21.42
N VAL A 36 14.87 3.20 -20.88
CA VAL A 36 14.65 4.58 -21.34
C VAL A 36 15.87 5.44 -21.03
N VAL A 37 16.45 5.32 -19.83
CA VAL A 37 17.68 6.04 -19.44
C VAL A 37 18.85 5.66 -20.35
N GLU A 38 19.06 4.37 -20.61
CA GLU A 38 20.09 3.90 -21.55
C GLU A 38 19.90 4.47 -22.95
N THR A 39 18.65 4.50 -23.44
CA THR A 39 18.33 5.08 -24.76
C THR A 39 18.63 6.58 -24.80
N MET A 40 18.28 7.32 -23.74
CA MET A 40 18.59 8.75 -23.63
C MET A 40 20.11 9.00 -23.62
N GLN A 41 20.89 8.19 -22.93
CA GLN A 41 22.36 8.26 -22.97
C GLN A 41 22.91 8.03 -24.38
N GLY A 42 22.34 7.06 -25.12
CA GLY A 42 22.66 6.81 -26.52
C GLY A 42 22.35 8.01 -27.43
N ILE A 43 21.16 8.62 -27.28
CA ILE A 43 20.77 9.82 -28.03
C ILE A 43 21.70 10.98 -27.72
N HIS A 44 22.07 11.17 -26.45
CA HIS A 44 22.98 12.22 -26.01
C HIS A 44 24.37 12.05 -26.63
N ALA A 45 24.92 10.83 -26.64
CA ALA A 45 26.20 10.53 -27.30
C ALA A 45 26.15 10.76 -28.82
N ALA A 46 25.08 10.33 -29.48
CA ALA A 46 24.87 10.56 -30.91
C ALA A 46 24.76 12.06 -31.23
N SER A 47 24.03 12.82 -30.40
CA SER A 47 23.86 14.27 -30.56
C SER A 47 25.19 15.02 -30.44
N ARG A 48 26.05 14.65 -29.47
CA ARG A 48 27.40 15.21 -29.36
C ARG A 48 28.24 14.96 -30.61
N LYS A 49 28.22 13.72 -31.11
CA LYS A 49 28.94 13.35 -32.34
C LYS A 49 28.46 14.17 -33.55
N ILE A 50 27.15 14.42 -33.66
CA ILE A 50 26.61 15.30 -34.70
C ILE A 50 27.14 16.73 -34.51
N GLY A 51 27.16 17.24 -33.27
CA GLY A 51 27.72 18.56 -32.95
C GLY A 51 29.18 18.71 -33.40
N ASP A 52 30.01 17.70 -33.19
CA ASP A 52 31.41 17.68 -33.63
C ASP A 52 31.53 17.71 -35.17
N ILE A 53 30.71 16.92 -35.87
CA ILE A 53 30.66 16.89 -37.34
C ILE A 53 30.25 18.26 -37.90
N ILE A 54 29.24 18.90 -37.30
CA ILE A 54 28.79 20.23 -37.70
C ILE A 54 29.88 21.28 -37.46
N GLY A 55 30.67 21.13 -36.38
CA GLY A 55 31.87 21.95 -36.16
C GLY A 55 32.91 21.83 -37.28
N VAL A 56 33.14 20.62 -37.80
CA VAL A 56 34.02 20.41 -38.95
C VAL A 56 33.44 21.06 -40.22
N ILE A 57 32.13 20.96 -40.46
CA ILE A 57 31.46 21.56 -41.61
C ILE A 57 31.55 23.09 -41.58
N ASP A 58 31.35 23.72 -40.41
CA ASP A 58 31.56 25.16 -40.22
C ASP A 58 33.01 25.57 -40.53
N GLY A 59 33.98 24.76 -40.09
CA GLY A 59 35.40 24.93 -40.44
C GLY A 59 35.67 24.86 -41.95
N ILE A 60 35.06 23.90 -42.66
CA ILE A 60 35.17 23.77 -44.12
C ILE A 60 34.54 24.97 -44.83
N ALA A 61 33.37 25.43 -44.37
CA ALA A 61 32.71 26.61 -44.91
C ALA A 61 33.60 27.87 -44.73
N PHE A 62 34.22 28.03 -43.56
CA PHE A 62 35.16 29.12 -43.31
C PHE A 62 36.38 29.05 -44.24
N GLN A 63 37.01 27.88 -44.38
CA GLN A 63 38.15 27.69 -45.30
C GLN A 63 37.76 28.00 -46.74
N THR A 64 36.58 27.55 -47.19
CA THR A 64 36.04 27.80 -48.54
C THR A 64 35.83 29.29 -48.77
N ASN A 65 35.32 30.02 -47.77
CA ASN A 65 35.15 31.47 -47.82
C ASN A 65 36.50 32.21 -47.96
N ILE A 66 37.56 31.75 -47.28
CA ILE A 66 38.91 32.32 -47.42
C ILE A 66 39.51 32.01 -48.80
N LEU A 67 39.36 30.79 -49.30
CA LEU A 67 39.79 30.40 -50.65
C LEU A 67 39.11 31.24 -51.73
N ALA A 68 37.79 31.44 -51.61
CA ALA A 68 37.01 32.26 -52.52
C ALA A 68 37.43 33.74 -52.48
N LEU A 69 37.74 34.27 -51.30
CA LEU A 69 38.27 35.62 -51.16
C LEU A 69 39.63 35.77 -51.87
N ASN A 70 40.54 34.82 -51.67
CA ASN A 70 41.85 34.83 -52.34
C ASN A 70 41.70 34.74 -53.87
N ALA A 71 40.79 33.90 -54.36
CA ALA A 71 40.49 33.78 -55.79
C ALA A 71 39.91 35.08 -56.37
N ALA A 72 39.04 35.78 -55.64
CA ALA A 72 38.51 37.08 -56.05
C ALA A 72 39.61 38.15 -56.15
N VAL A 73 40.58 38.14 -55.23
CA VAL A 73 41.75 39.03 -55.25
C VAL A 73 42.63 38.75 -56.46
N GLU A 74 42.93 37.48 -56.75
CA GLU A 74 43.77 37.12 -57.89
C GLU A 74 43.06 37.39 -59.24
N ALA A 75 41.74 37.19 -59.29
CA ALA A 75 40.91 37.56 -60.44
C ALA A 75 40.93 39.07 -60.70
N ALA A 76 40.87 39.90 -59.66
CA ALA A 76 41.02 41.35 -59.79
C ALA A 76 42.42 41.75 -60.30
N ARG A 77 43.46 41.02 -59.88
CA ARG A 77 44.85 41.23 -60.33
C ARG A 77 45.06 40.90 -61.81
N ALA A 78 44.33 39.93 -62.34
CA ALA A 78 44.37 39.53 -63.75
C ALA A 78 43.61 40.49 -64.71
N GLY A 79 42.95 41.53 -64.19
CA GLY A 79 42.22 42.51 -64.99
C GLY A 79 41.05 41.90 -65.77
N GLU A 80 40.88 42.30 -67.04
CA GLU A 80 39.74 41.84 -67.87
C GLU A 80 39.73 40.31 -68.09
N GLN A 81 40.88 39.64 -68.04
CA GLN A 81 40.96 38.18 -68.19
C GLN A 81 40.43 37.42 -66.96
N GLY A 82 40.46 38.04 -65.77
CA GLY A 82 39.97 37.45 -64.52
C GLY A 82 38.48 37.67 -64.28
N ARG A 83 37.79 38.38 -65.16
CA ARG A 83 36.43 38.89 -64.91
C ARG A 83 35.38 37.78 -64.72
N SER A 84 35.48 36.68 -65.47
CA SER A 84 34.64 35.49 -65.29
C SER A 84 34.97 34.73 -64.00
N PHE A 85 36.25 34.64 -63.64
CA PHE A 85 36.70 34.02 -62.38
C PHE A 85 36.26 34.80 -61.15
N ALA A 86 36.22 36.14 -61.21
CA ALA A 86 35.74 36.98 -60.12
C ALA A 86 34.26 36.70 -59.78
N VAL A 87 33.42 36.45 -60.78
CA VAL A 87 32.00 36.10 -60.58
C VAL A 87 31.87 34.74 -59.89
N VAL A 88 32.62 33.73 -60.35
CA VAL A 88 32.62 32.39 -59.73
C VAL A 88 33.11 32.47 -58.28
N ALA A 89 34.18 33.24 -58.01
CA ALA A 89 34.68 33.44 -56.66
C ALA A 89 33.64 34.10 -55.73
N GLY A 90 32.87 35.07 -56.24
CA GLY A 90 31.75 35.68 -55.52
C GLY A 90 30.65 34.67 -55.17
N GLU A 91 30.27 33.81 -56.12
CA GLU A 91 29.23 32.78 -55.91
C GLU A 91 29.68 31.73 -54.90
N VAL A 92 30.93 31.26 -55.00
CA VAL A 92 31.51 30.31 -54.02
C VAL A 92 31.54 30.92 -52.62
N ARG A 93 31.89 32.21 -52.51
CA ARG A 93 31.89 32.93 -51.23
C ARG A 93 30.48 33.03 -50.63
N SER A 94 29.48 33.35 -51.45
CA SER A 94 28.07 33.40 -51.06
C SER A 94 27.59 32.03 -50.55
N LEU A 95 27.91 30.95 -51.28
CA LEU A 95 27.57 29.58 -50.89
C LEU A 95 28.25 29.15 -49.59
N ALA A 96 29.52 29.51 -49.40
CA ALA A 96 30.24 29.26 -48.15
C ALA A 96 29.60 29.99 -46.96
N GLY A 97 29.19 31.26 -47.13
CA GLY A 97 28.47 32.02 -46.11
C GLY A 97 27.13 31.38 -45.74
N ARG A 98 26.34 30.94 -46.73
CA ARG A 98 25.07 30.21 -46.49
C ARG A 98 25.30 28.89 -45.75
N SER A 99 26.38 28.18 -46.07
CA SER A 99 26.72 26.92 -45.41
C SER A 99 27.12 27.12 -43.94
N ALA A 100 27.87 28.18 -43.63
CA ALA A 100 28.24 28.53 -42.27
C ALA A 100 27.01 28.90 -41.41
N GLU A 101 26.07 29.65 -41.98
CA GLU A 101 24.83 30.01 -41.27
C GLU A 101 23.97 28.77 -40.97
N ALA A 102 23.80 27.89 -41.96
CA ALA A 102 23.09 26.62 -41.77
C ALA A 102 23.78 25.72 -40.72
N ALA A 103 25.12 25.67 -40.70
CA ALA A 103 25.87 24.94 -39.70
C ALA A 103 25.62 25.50 -38.28
N LYS A 104 25.57 26.83 -38.11
CA LYS A 104 25.22 27.46 -36.83
C LYS A 104 23.80 27.12 -36.38
N GLU A 105 22.82 27.18 -37.26
CA GLU A 105 21.43 26.83 -36.94
C GLU A 105 21.32 25.37 -36.48
N ILE A 106 21.96 24.44 -37.19
CA ILE A 106 21.99 23.02 -36.80
C ILE A 106 22.68 22.85 -35.46
N LYS A 107 23.81 23.54 -35.22
CA LYS A 107 24.53 23.47 -33.94
C LYS A 107 23.65 23.93 -32.77
N ALA A 108 22.85 24.98 -32.95
CA ALA A 108 21.91 25.44 -31.95
C ALA A 108 20.80 24.40 -31.67
N LEU A 109 20.23 23.78 -32.72
CA LEU A 109 19.23 22.71 -32.56
C LEU A 109 19.77 21.47 -31.85
N ILE A 110 21.02 21.10 -32.14
CA ILE A 110 21.71 20.00 -31.45
C ILE A 110 21.95 20.34 -29.98
N GLY A 111 22.37 21.58 -29.67
CA GLY A 111 22.51 22.05 -28.29
C GLY A 111 21.20 21.95 -27.50
N ALA A 112 20.10 22.44 -28.08
CA ALA A 112 18.77 22.32 -27.49
C ALA A 112 18.33 20.85 -27.31
N SER A 113 18.67 19.97 -28.25
CA SER A 113 18.36 18.54 -28.16
C SER A 113 19.13 17.85 -27.04
N VAL A 114 20.42 18.19 -26.87
CA VAL A 114 21.27 17.69 -25.76
C VAL A 114 20.67 18.09 -24.41
N GLU A 115 20.24 19.34 -24.26
CA GLU A 115 19.62 19.83 -23.03
C GLU A 115 18.31 19.10 -22.71
N ARG A 116 17.43 18.92 -23.71
CA ARG A 116 16.16 18.19 -23.55
C ARG A 116 16.38 16.73 -23.16
N VAL A 117 17.38 16.06 -23.76
CA VAL A 117 17.72 14.67 -23.42
C VAL A 117 18.27 14.57 -22.01
N ALA A 118 19.09 15.53 -21.56
CA ALA A 118 19.58 15.57 -20.19
C ALA A 118 18.44 15.74 -19.17
N GLN A 119 17.49 16.64 -19.44
CA GLN A 119 16.28 16.81 -18.62
C GLN A 119 15.42 15.53 -18.62
N GLY A 120 15.22 14.91 -19.78
CA GLY A 120 14.49 13.65 -19.92
C GLY A 120 15.13 12.49 -19.15
N SER A 121 16.46 12.40 -19.16
CA SER A 121 17.21 11.41 -18.38
C SER A 121 16.99 11.60 -16.89
N ALA A 122 17.07 12.83 -16.38
CA ALA A 122 16.85 13.12 -14.96
C ALA A 122 15.42 12.76 -14.50
N LEU A 123 14.41 13.04 -15.34
CA LEU A 123 13.02 12.65 -15.05
C LEU A 123 12.84 11.13 -15.05
N ALA A 124 13.49 10.42 -15.98
CA ALA A 124 13.45 8.96 -16.03
C ALA A 124 14.16 8.35 -14.81
N ASP A 125 15.32 8.87 -14.40
CA ASP A 125 16.02 8.43 -13.18
C ASP A 125 15.13 8.62 -11.93
N GLN A 126 14.47 9.78 -11.81
CA GLN A 126 13.53 10.03 -10.73
C GLN A 126 12.36 9.03 -10.74
N ALA A 127 11.78 8.76 -11.91
CA ALA A 127 10.73 7.75 -12.05
C ALA A 127 11.21 6.35 -11.64
N GLY A 128 12.46 5.99 -11.95
CA GLY A 128 13.09 4.74 -11.54
C GLY A 128 13.24 4.61 -10.03
N SER A 129 13.66 5.70 -9.36
CA SER A 129 13.68 5.77 -7.89
C SER A 129 12.29 5.59 -7.30
N THR A 130 11.28 6.27 -7.85
CA THR A 130 9.89 6.14 -7.36
C THR A 130 9.36 4.71 -7.53
N MET A 131 9.71 4.00 -8.61
CA MET A 131 9.35 2.59 -8.76
C MET A 131 9.98 1.71 -7.67
N THR A 132 11.21 2.02 -7.25
CA THR A 132 11.88 1.31 -6.14
C THR A 132 11.17 1.56 -4.80
N ASP A 133 10.75 2.79 -4.55
CA ASP A 133 9.95 3.14 -3.37
C ASP A 133 8.59 2.43 -3.37
N VAL A 134 7.93 2.34 -4.54
CA VAL A 134 6.67 1.60 -4.71
C VAL A 134 6.85 0.12 -4.39
N VAL A 135 7.90 -0.54 -4.90
CA VAL A 135 8.19 -1.94 -4.56
C VAL A 135 8.40 -2.11 -3.05
N THR A 136 9.10 -1.19 -2.41
CA THR A 136 9.34 -1.21 -0.97
C THR A 136 8.04 -1.05 -0.17
N ALA A 137 7.18 -0.12 -0.58
CA ALA A 137 5.87 0.09 0.04
C ALA A 137 4.96 -1.13 -0.12
N ILE A 138 4.96 -1.77 -1.29
CA ILE A 138 4.17 -2.98 -1.55
C ILE A 138 4.65 -4.15 -0.68
N ARG A 139 5.97 -4.34 -0.52
CA ARG A 139 6.51 -5.35 0.40
C ARG A 139 6.00 -5.18 1.82
N ARG A 140 5.96 -3.93 2.32
CA ARG A 140 5.41 -3.62 3.63
C ARG A 140 3.92 -3.96 3.74
N VAL A 141 3.14 -3.75 2.66
CA VAL A 141 1.73 -4.18 2.61
C VAL A 141 1.61 -5.70 2.70
N THR A 142 2.45 -6.44 1.97
CA THR A 142 2.52 -7.91 2.04
C THR A 142 2.82 -8.39 3.47
N ASP A 143 3.79 -7.79 4.15
CA ASP A 143 4.13 -8.13 5.53
C ASP A 143 2.93 -7.92 6.47
N ILE A 144 2.26 -6.77 6.38
CA ILE A 144 1.08 -6.44 7.20
C ILE A 144 -0.07 -7.43 6.91
N MET A 145 -0.30 -7.79 5.64
CA MET A 145 -1.32 -8.79 5.30
C MET A 145 -0.98 -10.18 5.88
N GLY A 146 0.30 -10.53 5.93
CA GLY A 146 0.78 -11.73 6.62
C GLY A 146 0.45 -11.70 8.11
N GLU A 147 0.73 -10.59 8.79
CA GLU A 147 0.38 -10.38 10.20
C GLU A 147 -1.13 -10.45 10.46
N ILE A 148 -1.95 -9.81 9.61
CA ILE A 148 -3.41 -9.86 9.73
C ILE A 148 -3.94 -11.28 9.53
N SER A 149 -3.38 -12.03 8.57
CA SER A 149 -3.78 -13.42 8.33
C SER A 149 -3.48 -14.30 9.54
N ALA A 150 -2.29 -14.15 10.14
CA ALA A 150 -1.89 -14.84 11.36
C ALA A 150 -2.79 -14.48 12.55
N ALA A 151 -3.00 -13.18 12.80
CA ALA A 151 -3.87 -12.70 13.88
C ALA A 151 -5.33 -13.16 13.70
N SER A 152 -5.83 -13.18 12.47
CA SER A 152 -7.18 -13.68 12.16
C SER A 152 -7.27 -15.19 12.41
N HIS A 153 -6.21 -15.95 12.13
CA HIS A 153 -6.18 -17.38 12.44
C HIS A 153 -6.25 -17.64 13.95
N GLU A 154 -5.44 -16.91 14.73
CA GLU A 154 -5.45 -16.98 16.20
C GLU A 154 -6.81 -16.57 16.79
N GLN A 155 -7.40 -15.47 16.29
CA GLN A 155 -8.76 -15.06 16.67
C GLN A 155 -9.79 -16.15 16.36
N SER A 156 -9.67 -16.86 15.24
CA SER A 156 -10.61 -17.93 14.90
C SER A 156 -10.53 -19.08 15.91
N LEU A 157 -9.33 -19.41 16.39
CA LEU A 157 -9.13 -20.42 17.43
C LEU A 157 -9.75 -19.96 18.76
N GLY A 158 -9.47 -18.72 19.18
CA GLY A 158 -10.03 -18.15 20.40
C GLY A 158 -11.56 -18.08 20.38
N VAL A 159 -12.17 -17.71 19.24
CA VAL A 159 -13.63 -17.70 19.09
C VAL A 159 -14.22 -19.11 19.18
N SER A 160 -13.54 -20.13 18.65
CA SER A 160 -13.99 -21.52 18.79
C SER A 160 -14.01 -21.96 20.25
N GLN A 161 -12.96 -21.61 20.99
CA GLN A 161 -12.81 -21.96 22.41
C GLN A 161 -13.83 -21.25 23.30
N VAL A 162 -14.13 -19.98 23.02
CA VAL A 162 -15.23 -19.26 23.68
C VAL A 162 -16.58 -19.91 23.36
N GLY A 163 -16.78 -20.37 22.11
CA GLY A 163 -18.00 -21.10 21.72
C GLY A 163 -18.23 -22.38 22.52
N GLU A 164 -17.16 -23.15 22.77
CA GLU A 164 -17.19 -24.34 23.62
C GLU A 164 -17.56 -23.98 25.07
N ALA A 165 -16.87 -22.99 25.65
CA ALA A 165 -17.14 -22.54 27.02
C ALA A 165 -18.58 -22.02 27.21
N VAL A 166 -19.15 -21.34 26.22
CA VAL A 166 -20.55 -20.87 26.25
C VAL A 166 -21.52 -22.06 26.23
N THR A 167 -21.20 -23.12 25.49
CA THR A 167 -22.01 -24.35 25.44
C THR A 167 -21.98 -25.08 26.78
N GLU A 168 -20.81 -25.17 27.43
CA GLU A 168 -20.69 -25.72 28.79
C GLU A 168 -21.46 -24.88 29.82
N MET A 169 -21.36 -23.55 29.74
CA MET A 169 -22.13 -22.64 30.61
C MET A 169 -23.64 -22.78 30.41
N ASP A 170 -24.09 -22.95 29.17
CA ASP A 170 -25.52 -23.17 28.87
C ASP A 170 -25.99 -24.49 29.49
N GLN A 171 -25.21 -25.56 29.36
CA GLN A 171 -25.51 -26.85 29.98
C GLN A 171 -25.58 -26.76 31.51
N ALA A 172 -24.62 -26.09 32.14
CA ALA A 172 -24.63 -25.85 33.59
C ALA A 172 -25.83 -25.00 34.03
N THR A 173 -26.22 -24.00 33.22
CA THR A 173 -27.38 -23.15 33.48
C THR A 173 -28.68 -23.94 33.40
N GLN A 174 -28.84 -24.81 32.40
CA GLN A 174 -29.98 -25.71 32.28
C GLN A 174 -30.04 -26.70 33.45
N GLN A 175 -28.90 -27.25 33.86
CA GLN A 175 -28.83 -28.15 35.02
C GLN A 175 -29.19 -27.43 36.33
N ASN A 176 -28.74 -26.20 36.51
CA ASN A 176 -29.13 -25.37 37.66
C ASN A 176 -30.63 -25.08 37.67
N ALA A 177 -31.24 -24.81 36.52
CA ALA A 177 -32.69 -24.62 36.42
C ALA A 177 -33.45 -25.88 36.84
N ALA A 178 -33.03 -27.06 36.35
CA ALA A 178 -33.62 -28.34 36.74
C ALA A 178 -33.48 -28.62 38.24
N LEU A 179 -32.29 -28.36 38.82
CA LEU A 179 -32.06 -28.50 40.26
C LEU A 179 -32.96 -27.55 41.07
N VAL A 180 -33.20 -26.33 40.59
CA VAL A 180 -34.12 -25.39 41.25
C VAL A 180 -35.56 -25.90 41.21
N GLU A 181 -36.00 -26.49 40.11
CA GLU A 181 -37.32 -27.13 40.01
C GLU A 181 -37.46 -28.32 40.99
N GLU A 182 -36.45 -29.19 41.05
CA GLU A 182 -36.40 -30.30 42.00
C GLU A 182 -36.42 -29.81 43.45
N MET A 183 -35.64 -28.77 43.77
CA MET A 183 -35.62 -28.16 45.10
C MET A 183 -36.98 -27.54 45.47
N ALA A 184 -37.66 -26.89 44.53
CA ALA A 184 -39.00 -26.35 44.76
C ALA A 184 -40.02 -27.47 45.03
N ALA A 185 -39.94 -28.59 44.29
CA ALA A 185 -40.77 -29.76 44.54
C ALA A 185 -40.49 -30.40 45.91
N ALA A 186 -39.21 -30.54 46.28
CA ALA A 186 -38.80 -31.05 47.58
C ALA A 186 -39.27 -30.14 48.73
N ALA A 187 -39.14 -28.82 48.58
CA ALA A 187 -39.63 -27.84 49.56
C ALA A 187 -41.16 -27.93 49.74
N ASN A 188 -41.91 -28.10 48.66
CA ASN A 188 -43.36 -28.31 48.72
C ASN A 188 -43.73 -29.62 49.43
N SER A 189 -42.99 -30.72 49.17
CA SER A 189 -43.19 -32.00 49.85
C SER A 189 -42.90 -31.90 51.35
N LEU A 190 -41.78 -31.27 51.73
CA LEU A 190 -41.42 -31.03 53.13
C LEU A 190 -42.48 -30.17 53.84
N ARG A 191 -43.01 -29.13 53.18
CA ARG A 191 -44.13 -28.33 53.72
C ARG A 191 -45.37 -29.19 53.97
N ALA A 192 -45.75 -30.04 53.02
CA ALA A 192 -46.90 -30.92 53.17
C ALA A 192 -46.75 -31.91 54.34
N GLN A 193 -45.56 -32.52 54.49
CA GLN A 193 -45.24 -33.42 55.62
C GLN A 193 -45.27 -32.69 56.96
N ALA A 194 -44.74 -31.46 57.02
CA ALA A 194 -44.81 -30.64 58.23
C ALA A 194 -46.26 -30.31 58.63
N GLU A 195 -47.11 -29.96 57.66
CA GLU A 195 -48.55 -29.72 57.90
C GLU A 195 -49.28 -30.98 58.39
N GLU A 196 -48.91 -32.15 57.89
CA GLU A 196 -49.44 -33.44 58.35
C GLU A 196 -49.02 -33.75 59.79
N LEU A 197 -47.75 -33.55 60.13
CA LEU A 197 -47.26 -33.72 61.51
C LEU A 197 -47.94 -32.76 62.49
N VAL A 198 -48.16 -31.50 62.11
CA VAL A 198 -48.89 -30.52 62.94
C VAL A 198 -50.33 -30.97 63.15
N ARG A 199 -51.02 -31.46 62.11
CA ARG A 199 -52.37 -32.03 62.25
C ARG A 199 -52.39 -33.24 63.18
N ALA A 200 -51.44 -34.16 63.03
CA ALA A 200 -51.33 -35.34 63.88
C ALA A 200 -51.09 -34.98 65.36
N ALA A 201 -50.22 -33.99 65.63
CA ALA A 201 -49.99 -33.47 66.97
C ALA A 201 -51.24 -32.78 67.55
N GLY A 202 -52.05 -32.11 66.73
CA GLY A 202 -53.30 -31.49 67.15
C GLY A 202 -54.40 -32.46 67.61
N VAL A 203 -54.32 -33.74 67.23
CA VAL A 203 -55.23 -34.82 67.71
C VAL A 203 -54.90 -35.20 69.16
N PHE A 204 -53.66 -35.00 69.61
CA PHE A 204 -53.29 -35.15 71.02
C PHE A 204 -53.90 -33.99 71.83
N ARG A 205 -55.14 -34.18 72.30
CA ARG A 205 -55.68 -33.39 73.40
C ARG A 205 -54.84 -33.67 74.63
N LEU A 206 -54.02 -32.70 75.03
CA LEU A 206 -53.53 -32.63 76.40
C LEU A 206 -54.78 -32.59 77.28
N GLY A 207 -55.00 -33.65 78.05
CA GLY A 207 -56.07 -33.66 79.03
C GLY A 207 -55.95 -32.40 79.86
N ALA A 208 -57.04 -31.63 79.93
CA ALA A 208 -57.26 -30.77 81.06
C ALA A 208 -57.25 -31.69 82.27
N GLY A 209 -56.07 -31.84 82.89
CA GLY A 209 -55.95 -32.51 84.17
C GLY A 209 -56.79 -31.70 85.14
N ASP A 210 -57.83 -32.35 85.65
CA ASP A 210 -58.60 -31.93 86.81
C ASP A 210 -57.66 -31.36 87.88
N ALA A 211 -57.57 -30.04 87.94
CA ALA A 211 -57.22 -29.34 89.18
C ALA A 211 -58.55 -29.01 89.88
N VAL A 212 -59.23 -30.05 90.37
CA VAL A 212 -60.13 -29.88 91.51
C VAL A 212 -59.24 -29.59 92.71
N VAL A 213 -59.04 -28.31 93.01
CA VAL A 213 -58.61 -27.85 94.33
C VAL A 213 -59.81 -27.15 94.95
N GLN A 214 -60.37 -27.78 95.98
CA GLN A 214 -61.46 -27.27 96.81
C GLN A 214 -61.05 -25.98 97.56
N PRO A 215 -62.03 -25.14 97.93
CA PRO A 215 -61.81 -23.89 98.64
C PRO A 215 -61.59 -24.11 100.15
N GLY A 216 -60.53 -23.53 100.69
CA GLY A 216 -60.30 -23.40 102.13
C GLY A 216 -58.82 -23.53 102.49
N ASP A 217 -58.09 -22.43 102.67
CA ASP A 217 -58.00 -21.84 104.00
C ASP A 217 -57.27 -20.49 103.96
N THR A 218 -57.69 -19.66 104.90
CA THR A 218 -57.25 -18.30 105.17
C THR A 218 -55.75 -18.27 105.49
N LEU A 219 -55.01 -17.29 104.98
CA LEU A 219 -53.91 -16.64 105.71
C LEU A 219 -53.57 -15.30 105.05
N GLN A 220 -54.05 -14.23 105.70
CA GLN A 220 -53.39 -12.93 105.69
C GLN A 220 -51.91 -13.12 106.00
N ILE A 221 -51.05 -12.24 105.46
CA ILE A 221 -50.12 -11.40 106.22
C ILE A 221 -49.34 -10.52 105.23
N ARG A 222 -49.58 -9.21 105.37
CA ARG A 222 -48.72 -8.02 105.16
C ARG A 222 -47.98 -7.83 103.84
#